data_AF-A0A4Y8MLT5-F1
#
_entry.id   AF-A0A4Y8MLT5-F1
#
_cell.length_a   1.000
_cell.length_b   1.000
_cell.length_c   1.000
_cell.angle_alpha   90.00
_cell.angle_beta   90.00
_cell.angle_gamma   90.00
#
_symmetry.space_group_name_H-M   'P 1'
#
loop_
_entity.id
_entity.type
_entity.pdbx_description
1 polymer ?
#
loop_
_entity_poly.entity_id
_entity_poly.type
_entity_poly.pdbx_seq_one_letter_code
_entity_poly.pdbx_strand_id
1 'polypeptide(L)'
;MPNLKPLNMPPNELKKHVATVHVSGELSLLERKIVNVLLLNAYDELLTKKRHTLPVGILCTMLGFDSKNHDALKRALLKVMSTPISFDLLQDGGKTDWEASPLIAYASIKSGTCAYEYSDWLAEKLANPDIYTLININVQRQFSGGYALALYENCLRFKRTGSTGWISVETWRRLLGADASMYDEFKHFSSEVIKKAVKEINQVSNIIVTPEYKREARRVVQIRFLVEENPQRSMLDNEEDEGQKAIRNSDAFKRLTKLGVGDRLAISWIQQEPDRALQTAIYVEDRAKRKQIRGNAGGYARTVFEKGARIELAPKIPEITPDSSVKDEEQASADERARRTSDKIKALSLSEKQRFAAEYMAQGGKGNTYQPEIGTFKNALERTAYTSWLRTKIAAQ
;
A
#
# COMPACT_ATOMS: atom_id res chain seq x y z
N MET A 1 -13.53 -6.17 -20.60
CA MET A 1 -12.11 -6.41 -20.23
C MET A 1 -12.01 -6.22 -18.73
N PRO A 2 -11.57 -7.22 -17.95
CA PRO A 2 -11.56 -7.09 -16.49
C PRO A 2 -10.41 -6.17 -16.06
N ASN A 3 -10.76 -5.15 -15.27
CA ASN A 3 -9.87 -4.19 -14.63
C ASN A 3 -8.85 -4.93 -13.73
N LEU A 4 -7.61 -5.05 -14.20
CA LEU A 4 -6.47 -5.46 -13.38
C LEU A 4 -6.10 -4.31 -12.42
N LYS A 5 -6.59 -4.36 -11.18
CA LYS A 5 -6.06 -3.53 -10.08
C LYS A 5 -4.60 -3.94 -9.78
N PRO A 6 -3.70 -2.98 -9.50
CA PRO A 6 -2.25 -3.22 -9.47
C PRO A 6 -1.80 -4.11 -8.30
N LEU A 7 -0.77 -4.94 -8.56
CA LEU A 7 -0.06 -5.79 -7.60
C LEU A 7 0.51 -4.97 -6.43
N ASN A 8 0.55 -5.59 -5.26
CA ASN A 8 0.87 -4.88 -4.03
C ASN A 8 2.27 -4.29 -3.95
N MET A 9 2.31 -3.03 -3.53
CA MET A 9 3.50 -2.18 -3.51
C MET A 9 4.18 -2.26 -2.12
N PRO A 10 5.51 -2.08 -2.05
CA PRO A 10 6.26 -1.86 -0.80
C PRO A 10 5.78 -0.55 -0.11
N PRO A 11 6.30 -0.15 1.08
CA PRO A 11 5.85 1.07 1.76
C PRO A 11 5.76 2.23 0.77
N ASN A 12 4.70 3.03 0.79
CA ASN A 12 4.56 4.07 -0.23
C ASN A 12 5.45 5.28 0.05
N GLU A 13 5.92 5.44 1.29
CA GLU A 13 6.73 6.58 1.71
C GLU A 13 8.22 6.24 1.80
N LEU A 14 9.02 6.99 1.06
CA LEU A 14 10.48 6.95 1.09
C LEU A 14 11.04 8.14 1.89
N LYS A 15 11.88 7.86 2.89
CA LYS A 15 12.74 8.88 3.52
C LYS A 15 13.98 9.12 2.65
N LYS A 16 13.95 10.13 1.79
CA LYS A 16 15.05 10.45 0.86
C LYS A 16 15.96 11.53 1.43
N HIS A 17 17.26 11.27 1.49
CA HIS A 17 18.27 12.24 1.91
C HIS A 17 18.28 13.47 0.99
N VAL A 18 18.27 14.70 1.52
CA VAL A 18 18.16 15.94 0.70
C VAL A 18 19.31 16.09 -0.30
N ALA A 19 20.55 15.74 0.06
CA ALA A 19 21.68 15.73 -0.88
C ALA A 19 21.41 14.90 -2.17
N THR A 20 20.66 13.79 -2.07
CA THR A 20 20.28 12.99 -3.25
C THR A 20 19.18 13.62 -4.10
N VAL A 21 18.42 14.58 -3.56
CA VAL A 21 17.45 15.36 -4.32
C VAL A 21 18.17 16.30 -5.29
N HIS A 22 19.36 16.81 -4.92
CA HIS A 22 20.11 17.76 -5.75
C HIS A 22 20.79 17.12 -6.97
N VAL A 23 21.11 15.82 -6.91
CA VAL A 23 21.65 15.05 -8.05
C VAL A 23 20.58 14.72 -9.08
N SER A 24 19.31 14.92 -8.72
CA SER A 24 18.21 14.52 -9.59
C SER A 24 18.28 15.22 -10.95
N GLY A 25 18.78 16.46 -11.06
CA GLY A 25 18.84 17.26 -12.30
C GLY A 25 19.25 16.48 -13.56
N GLU A 26 20.31 15.67 -13.49
CA GLU A 26 20.84 14.95 -14.66
C GLU A 26 20.04 13.70 -15.07
N LEU A 27 19.07 13.29 -14.24
CA LEU A 27 18.28 12.09 -14.44
C LEU A 27 16.98 12.38 -15.21
N SER A 28 16.64 11.50 -16.13
CA SER A 28 15.32 11.49 -16.77
C SER A 28 14.21 11.12 -15.78
N LEU A 29 12.94 11.28 -16.18
CA LEU A 29 11.79 10.89 -15.34
C LEU A 29 11.90 9.44 -14.88
N LEU A 30 12.19 8.51 -15.80
CA LEU A 30 12.26 7.09 -15.50
C LEU A 30 13.41 6.79 -14.53
N GLU A 31 14.58 7.38 -14.74
CA GLU A 31 15.75 7.21 -13.87
C GLU A 31 15.49 7.74 -12.45
N ARG A 32 14.88 8.92 -12.29
CA ARG A 32 14.49 9.45 -10.97
C ARG A 32 13.53 8.50 -10.27
N LYS A 33 12.52 8.01 -10.99
CA LYS A 33 11.56 7.05 -10.42
C LYS A 33 12.25 5.76 -9.99
N ILE A 34 13.20 5.25 -10.78
CA ILE A 34 14.00 4.06 -10.46
C ILE A 34 14.78 4.28 -9.17
N VAL A 35 15.52 5.38 -9.04
CA VAL A 35 16.30 5.68 -7.83
C VAL A 35 15.44 5.62 -6.58
N ASN A 36 14.26 6.25 -6.60
CA ASN A 36 13.36 6.28 -5.46
C ASN A 36 12.75 4.90 -5.17
N VAL A 37 12.33 4.14 -6.20
CA VAL A 37 11.75 2.81 -6.02
C VAL A 37 12.77 1.78 -5.51
N LEU A 38 14.01 1.82 -6.01
CA LEU A 38 15.07 0.94 -5.54
C LEU A 38 15.44 1.25 -4.10
N LEU A 39 15.61 2.53 -3.76
CA LEU A 39 15.94 2.92 -2.39
C LEU A 39 14.84 2.53 -1.41
N LEU A 40 13.58 2.75 -1.79
CA LEU A 40 12.44 2.34 -0.99
C LEU A 40 12.42 0.83 -0.69
N ASN A 41 12.70 0.01 -1.71
CA ASN A 41 12.73 -1.44 -1.54
C ASN A 41 13.90 -1.90 -0.67
N ALA A 42 15.02 -1.17 -0.67
CA ALA A 42 16.22 -1.50 0.08
C ALA A 42 16.25 -0.90 1.50
N TYR A 43 15.44 0.13 1.78
CA TYR A 43 15.62 1.04 2.91
C TYR A 43 15.81 0.34 4.27
N ASP A 44 14.90 -0.58 4.63
CA ASP A 44 14.95 -1.29 5.93
C ASP A 44 16.14 -2.25 6.05
N GLU A 45 16.69 -2.68 4.91
CA GLU A 45 17.78 -3.66 4.83
C GLU A 45 19.10 -3.04 4.38
N LEU A 46 19.16 -1.71 4.22
CA LEU A 46 20.24 -1.00 3.52
C LEU A 46 21.62 -1.23 4.14
N LEU A 47 21.68 -1.33 5.48
CA LEU A 47 22.92 -1.59 6.23
C LEU A 47 23.19 -3.08 6.47
N THR A 48 22.20 -3.95 6.24
CA THR A 48 22.29 -5.38 6.59
C THR A 48 22.47 -6.29 5.38
N LYS A 49 22.08 -5.83 4.18
CA LYS A 49 22.24 -6.55 2.93
C LYS A 49 22.90 -5.66 1.89
N LYS A 50 24.01 -6.16 1.34
CA LYS A 50 24.70 -5.49 0.23
C LYS A 50 23.93 -5.57 -1.09
N ARG A 51 23.26 -6.70 -1.32
CA ARG A 51 22.50 -6.98 -2.54
C ARG A 51 21.01 -7.04 -2.27
N HIS A 52 20.27 -6.22 -2.99
CA HIS A 52 18.82 -6.17 -2.96
C HIS A 52 18.24 -6.72 -4.26
N THR A 53 17.01 -7.21 -4.18
CA THR A 53 16.29 -7.74 -5.34
C THR A 53 14.86 -7.24 -5.37
N LEU A 54 14.33 -7.07 -6.58
CA LEU A 54 12.95 -6.67 -6.82
C LEU A 54 12.46 -7.33 -8.12
N PRO A 55 11.32 -8.04 -8.12
CA PRO A 55 10.75 -8.57 -9.36
C PRO A 55 10.44 -7.43 -10.35
N VAL A 56 10.84 -7.59 -11.61
CA VAL A 56 10.71 -6.56 -12.66
C VAL A 56 9.26 -6.14 -12.86
N GLY A 57 8.31 -7.08 -12.79
CA GLY A 57 6.88 -6.75 -12.90
C GLY A 57 6.41 -5.76 -11.83
N ILE A 58 6.94 -5.87 -10.60
CA ILE A 58 6.59 -4.91 -9.54
C ILE A 58 7.37 -3.61 -9.70
N LEU A 59 8.65 -3.66 -10.05
CA LEU A 59 9.41 -2.46 -10.39
C LEU A 59 8.65 -1.63 -11.44
N CYS A 60 8.26 -2.22 -12.56
CA CYS A 60 7.51 -1.54 -13.61
C CYS A 60 6.16 -0.99 -13.10
N THR A 61 5.45 -1.74 -12.25
CA THR A 61 4.17 -1.29 -11.66
C THR A 61 4.37 -0.04 -10.80
N MET A 62 5.39 -0.02 -9.93
CA MET A 62 5.70 1.12 -9.06
C MET A 62 6.16 2.34 -9.83
N LEU A 63 6.91 2.13 -10.92
CA LEU A 63 7.36 3.21 -11.81
C LEU A 63 6.20 3.80 -12.63
N GLY A 64 5.08 3.08 -12.77
CA GLY A 64 4.06 3.39 -13.77
C GLY A 64 4.58 3.23 -15.21
N PHE A 65 5.47 2.26 -15.41
CA PHE A 65 6.20 2.04 -16.65
C PHE A 65 5.73 0.78 -17.36
N ASP A 66 5.72 0.78 -18.70
CA ASP A 66 5.32 -0.40 -19.48
C ASP A 66 6.34 -1.53 -19.31
N SER A 67 5.90 -2.61 -18.66
CA SER A 67 6.67 -3.83 -18.42
C SER A 67 7.27 -4.47 -19.68
N LYS A 68 6.72 -4.20 -20.88
CA LYS A 68 7.23 -4.75 -22.14
C LYS A 68 8.49 -4.06 -22.64
N ASN A 69 8.81 -2.86 -22.16
CA ASN A 69 9.95 -2.08 -22.62
C ASN A 69 11.20 -2.33 -21.75
N HIS A 70 11.67 -3.57 -21.75
CA HIS A 70 12.83 -3.98 -20.95
C HIS A 70 14.12 -3.25 -21.33
N ASP A 71 14.30 -2.84 -22.59
CA ASP A 71 15.53 -2.19 -23.03
C ASP A 71 15.62 -0.72 -22.57
N ALA A 72 14.50 -0.01 -22.49
CA ALA A 72 14.51 1.31 -21.84
C ALA A 72 14.77 1.19 -20.33
N LEU A 73 14.25 0.15 -19.66
CA LEU A 73 14.57 -0.11 -18.24
C LEU A 73 16.06 -0.39 -18.04
N LYS A 74 16.69 -1.23 -18.89
CA LYS A 74 18.13 -1.51 -18.83
C LYS A 74 18.95 -0.24 -19.07
N ARG A 75 18.60 0.57 -20.08
CA ARG A 75 19.28 1.84 -20.36
C ARG A 75 19.17 2.82 -19.19
N ALA A 76 17.99 2.90 -18.57
CA ALA A 76 17.78 3.73 -17.39
C ALA A 76 18.61 3.25 -16.19
N LEU A 77 18.68 1.93 -15.93
CA LEU A 77 19.55 1.38 -14.88
C LEU A 77 21.03 1.69 -15.14
N LEU A 78 21.50 1.55 -16.39
CA LEU A 78 22.86 1.91 -16.76
C LEU A 78 23.14 3.40 -16.55
N LYS A 79 22.19 4.28 -16.89
CA LYS A 79 22.31 5.73 -16.67
C LYS A 79 22.32 6.07 -15.18
N VAL A 80 21.50 5.41 -14.36
CA VAL A 80 21.54 5.56 -12.89
C VAL A 80 22.89 5.12 -12.34
N MET A 81 23.46 4.01 -12.82
CA MET A 81 24.80 3.56 -12.42
C MET A 81 25.91 4.53 -12.82
N SER A 82 25.80 5.16 -13.99
CA SER A 82 26.83 6.08 -14.50
C SER A 82 26.65 7.54 -14.07
N THR A 83 25.65 7.84 -13.24
CA THR A 83 25.43 9.19 -12.70
C THR A 83 25.98 9.26 -11.27
N PRO A 84 27.12 9.93 -11.06
CA PRO A 84 27.69 10.08 -9.73
C PRO A 84 26.89 11.08 -8.90
N ILE A 85 26.78 10.81 -7.60
CA ILE A 85 26.40 11.78 -6.58
C ILE A 85 27.66 12.27 -5.88
N SER A 86 27.82 13.59 -5.75
CA SER A 86 28.80 14.21 -4.84
C SER A 86 28.06 14.92 -3.70
N PHE A 87 28.63 14.86 -2.49
CA PHE A 87 28.03 15.44 -1.27
C PHE A 87 28.62 16.80 -0.88
N ASP A 88 29.35 17.47 -1.79
CA ASP A 88 30.03 18.76 -1.53
C ASP A 88 29.07 19.96 -1.33
N LEU A 89 27.77 19.78 -1.60
CA LEU A 89 26.80 20.87 -1.80
C LEU A 89 26.15 21.42 -0.50
N LEU A 90 26.66 21.11 0.70
CA LEU A 90 25.95 21.39 1.95
C LEU A 90 26.73 22.12 3.06
N GLN A 91 27.99 22.54 2.87
CA GLN A 91 28.70 23.30 3.91
C GLN A 91 29.31 24.59 3.39
N ASP A 92 28.75 25.71 3.85
CA ASP A 92 29.41 27.03 3.82
C ASP A 92 30.56 27.02 4.83
N GLY A 93 31.81 26.98 4.33
CA GLY A 93 32.99 27.23 5.17
C GLY A 93 34.17 26.29 4.96
N GLY A 94 34.93 26.51 3.88
CA GLY A 94 36.39 26.29 3.82
C GLY A 94 36.94 24.88 4.16
N LYS A 95 37.31 24.16 3.09
CA LYS A 95 37.92 22.81 3.03
C LYS A 95 36.96 21.66 3.34
N THR A 96 36.29 21.20 2.28
CA THR A 96 35.50 19.98 2.28
C THR A 96 36.33 18.81 1.76
N ASP A 97 36.21 17.67 2.43
CA ASP A 97 36.61 16.39 1.84
C ASP A 97 35.66 16.06 0.70
N TRP A 98 36.21 15.83 -0.49
CA TRP A 98 35.44 15.49 -1.68
C TRP A 98 35.07 14.02 -1.64
N GLU A 99 33.77 13.72 -1.57
CA GLU A 99 33.25 12.36 -1.59
C GLU A 99 32.22 12.20 -2.72
N ALA A 100 32.36 11.12 -3.51
CA ALA A 100 31.41 10.79 -4.56
C ALA A 100 31.16 9.28 -4.66
N SER A 101 29.94 8.90 -5.06
CA SER A 101 29.55 7.51 -5.31
C SER A 101 28.58 7.46 -6.48
N PRO A 102 28.52 6.38 -7.28
CA PRO A 102 27.35 6.14 -8.13
C PRO A 102 26.10 5.93 -7.26
N LEU A 103 24.92 6.21 -7.83
CA LEU A 103 23.63 6.01 -7.14
C LEU A 103 23.34 4.53 -6.82
N ILE A 104 23.80 3.62 -7.68
CA ILE A 104 23.86 2.17 -7.42
C ILE A 104 25.17 1.63 -8.02
N ALA A 105 25.85 0.73 -7.32
CA ALA A 105 27.13 0.17 -7.74
C ALA A 105 26.97 -1.03 -8.71
N TYR A 106 25.80 -1.67 -8.69
CA TYR A 106 25.50 -2.84 -9.51
C TYR A 106 24.03 -2.83 -9.92
N ALA A 107 23.73 -3.32 -11.12
CA ALA A 107 22.39 -3.69 -11.55
C ALA A 107 22.42 -4.90 -12.48
N SER A 108 21.44 -5.78 -12.37
CA SER A 108 21.19 -6.86 -13.33
C SER A 108 19.71 -7.19 -13.43
N ILE A 109 19.31 -7.76 -14.57
CA ILE A 109 17.98 -8.34 -14.76
C ILE A 109 18.17 -9.79 -15.20
N LYS A 110 17.74 -10.74 -14.37
CA LYS A 110 17.82 -12.18 -14.64
C LYS A 110 16.50 -12.84 -14.24
N SER A 111 15.94 -13.68 -15.12
CA SER A 111 14.71 -14.44 -14.87
C SER A 111 13.57 -13.60 -14.27
N GLY A 112 13.34 -12.40 -14.81
CA GLY A 112 12.29 -11.49 -14.35
C GLY A 112 12.56 -10.80 -13.00
N THR A 113 13.77 -10.90 -12.46
CA THR A 113 14.20 -10.26 -11.21
C THR A 113 15.28 -9.23 -11.49
N CYS A 114 15.08 -8.02 -10.99
CA CYS A 114 16.12 -6.98 -10.94
C CYS A 114 16.91 -7.14 -9.64
N ALA A 115 18.24 -7.22 -9.72
CA ALA A 115 19.13 -7.21 -8.56
C ALA A 115 20.06 -6.00 -8.65
N TYR A 116 20.34 -5.35 -7.51
CA TYR A 116 21.13 -4.13 -7.45
C TYR A 116 21.86 -4.02 -6.11
N GLU A 117 22.90 -3.19 -6.05
CA GLU A 117 23.72 -2.97 -4.85
C GLU A 117 23.98 -1.48 -4.66
N TYR A 118 24.03 -1.05 -3.40
CA TYR A 118 24.59 0.24 -3.01
C TYR A 118 26.06 0.06 -2.64
N SER A 119 26.88 1.11 -2.80
CA SER A 119 28.18 1.15 -2.15
C SER A 119 27.98 1.22 -0.64
N ASP A 120 28.89 0.65 0.14
CA ASP A 120 28.79 0.64 1.60
C ASP A 120 28.72 2.09 2.14
N TRP A 121 29.53 2.98 1.56
CA TRP A 121 29.50 4.43 1.83
C TRP A 121 28.13 5.08 1.57
N LEU A 122 27.52 4.83 0.39
CA LEU A 122 26.22 5.44 0.07
C LEU A 122 25.11 4.85 0.95
N ALA A 123 25.15 3.55 1.22
CA ALA A 123 24.21 2.90 2.13
C ALA A 123 24.22 3.55 3.52
N GLU A 124 25.39 3.82 4.08
CA GLU A 124 25.55 4.52 5.37
C GLU A 124 24.93 5.92 5.35
N LYS A 125 25.24 6.72 4.31
CA LYS A 125 24.68 8.08 4.15
C LYS A 125 23.16 8.09 3.97
N LEU A 126 22.60 7.07 3.32
CA LEU A 126 21.16 7.00 3.02
C LEU A 126 20.33 6.39 4.15
N ALA A 127 20.91 5.54 5.00
CA ALA A 127 20.19 4.86 6.07
C ALA A 127 19.71 5.81 7.16
N ASN A 128 20.55 6.78 7.54
CA ASN A 128 20.24 7.78 8.56
C ASN A 128 20.47 9.20 8.01
N PRO A 129 19.52 9.72 7.22
CA PRO A 129 19.66 11.08 6.71
C PRO A 129 19.42 12.11 7.81
N ASP A 130 20.41 12.97 8.08
CA ASP A 130 20.28 14.11 9.01
C ASP A 130 19.14 15.06 8.57
N ILE A 131 18.97 15.22 7.25
CA ILE A 131 17.88 15.98 6.63
C ILE A 131 17.27 15.13 5.51
N TYR A 132 15.96 14.86 5.60
CA TYR A 132 15.23 14.05 4.63
C TYR A 132 13.90 14.66 4.19
N THR A 133 13.43 14.20 3.03
CA THR A 133 12.09 14.44 2.51
C THR A 133 11.32 13.12 2.46
N LEU A 134 10.06 13.11 2.89
CA LEU A 134 9.16 11.96 2.73
C LEU A 134 8.52 12.01 1.34
N ILE A 135 8.88 11.08 0.46
CA ILE A 135 8.34 10.99 -0.91
C ILE A 135 7.34 9.84 -0.96
N ASN A 136 6.09 10.16 -1.29
CA ASN A 136 5.09 9.15 -1.61
C ASN A 136 5.27 8.66 -3.07
N ILE A 137 5.59 7.38 -3.25
CA ILE A 137 5.79 6.75 -4.56
C ILE A 137 4.51 6.68 -5.38
N ASN A 138 3.32 6.64 -4.77
CA ASN A 138 2.05 6.69 -5.51
C ASN A 138 1.84 8.06 -6.15
N VAL A 139 2.20 9.13 -5.43
CA VAL A 139 2.20 10.49 -5.98
C VAL A 139 3.25 10.60 -7.09
N GLN A 140 4.48 10.14 -6.85
CA GLN A 140 5.53 10.09 -7.88
C GLN A 140 5.08 9.37 -9.16
N ARG A 141 4.38 8.25 -9.01
CA ARG A 141 3.92 7.42 -10.14
C ARG A 141 3.02 8.22 -11.08
N GLN A 142 2.21 9.14 -10.56
CA GLN A 142 1.29 9.97 -11.34
C GLN A 142 1.99 11.03 -12.21
N PHE A 143 3.25 11.38 -11.93
CA PHE A 143 4.00 12.32 -12.76
C PHE A 143 4.38 11.73 -14.12
N SER A 144 4.21 12.54 -15.16
CA SER A 144 4.54 12.33 -16.57
C SER A 144 5.67 13.25 -17.05
N GLY A 145 5.94 14.36 -16.36
CA GLY A 145 7.04 15.29 -16.64
C GLY A 145 8.24 15.14 -15.71
N GLY A 146 9.45 15.03 -16.28
CA GLY A 146 10.71 14.98 -15.50
C GLY A 146 10.95 16.23 -14.65
N TYR A 147 10.75 17.42 -15.24
CA TYR A 147 10.87 18.69 -14.52
C TYR A 147 9.84 18.87 -13.42
N ALA A 148 8.62 18.33 -13.62
CA ALA A 148 7.58 18.39 -12.61
C ALA A 148 7.93 17.54 -11.38
N LEU A 149 8.39 16.30 -11.59
CA LEU A 149 8.85 15.46 -10.50
C LEU A 149 10.05 16.09 -9.78
N ALA A 150 11.01 16.64 -10.53
CA ALA A 150 12.16 17.35 -9.97
C ALA A 150 11.76 18.54 -9.08
N LEU A 151 10.85 19.37 -9.59
CA LEU A 151 10.36 20.54 -8.86
C LEU A 151 9.55 20.13 -7.63
N TYR A 152 8.71 19.09 -7.75
CA TYR A 152 7.98 18.50 -6.63
C TYR A 152 8.91 18.05 -5.51
N GLU A 153 9.91 17.23 -5.82
CA GLU A 153 10.89 16.74 -4.82
C GLU A 153 11.63 17.90 -4.12
N ASN A 154 11.96 18.95 -4.88
CA ASN A 154 12.61 20.14 -4.33
C ASN A 154 11.68 20.98 -3.44
N CYS A 155 10.39 21.06 -3.77
CA CYS A 155 9.41 21.84 -3.01
C CYS A 155 8.88 21.11 -1.77
N LEU A 156 8.83 19.77 -1.81
CA LEU A 156 8.13 18.96 -0.81
C LEU A 156 8.67 19.16 0.62
N ARG A 157 9.98 19.39 0.78
CA ARG A 157 10.60 19.69 2.09
C ARG A 157 10.10 20.99 2.73
N PHE A 158 9.54 21.89 1.93
CA PHE A 158 9.02 23.18 2.39
C PHE A 158 7.52 23.16 2.67
N LYS A 159 6.86 21.99 2.64
CA LYS A 159 5.42 21.86 2.93
C LYS A 159 5.01 22.51 4.27
N ARG A 160 5.88 22.46 5.29
CA ARG A 160 5.65 23.11 6.60
C ARG A 160 6.06 24.58 6.64
N THR A 161 7.15 24.94 5.97
CA THR A 161 7.71 26.30 5.99
C THR A 161 6.94 27.25 5.08
N GLY A 162 6.29 26.72 4.04
CA GLY A 162 5.47 27.49 3.10
C GLY A 162 6.24 28.10 1.93
N SER A 163 7.57 28.07 1.93
CA SER A 163 8.37 28.66 0.83
C SER A 163 9.75 28.05 0.68
N THR A 164 10.25 27.99 -0.55
CA THR A 164 11.64 27.62 -0.89
C THR A 164 12.65 28.72 -0.58
N GLY A 165 12.21 29.94 -0.26
CA GLY A 165 13.06 31.13 -0.31
C GLY A 165 13.45 31.53 -1.74
N TRP A 166 14.15 32.67 -1.87
CA TRP A 166 14.61 33.17 -3.17
C TRP A 166 15.87 32.45 -3.63
N ILE A 167 15.75 31.69 -4.72
CA ILE A 167 16.85 30.94 -5.33
C ILE A 167 17.06 31.45 -6.76
N SER A 168 18.32 31.51 -7.21
CA SER A 168 18.65 32.03 -8.55
C SER A 168 18.02 31.18 -9.67
N VAL A 169 17.72 31.81 -10.82
CA VAL A 169 17.22 31.10 -12.00
C VAL A 169 18.20 30.01 -12.45
N GLU A 170 19.51 30.29 -12.39
CA GLU A 170 20.55 29.33 -12.76
C GLU A 170 20.54 28.09 -11.85
N THR A 171 20.44 28.31 -10.54
CA THR A 171 20.36 27.21 -9.57
C THR A 171 19.10 26.37 -9.81
N TRP A 172 17.95 27.00 -10.10
CA TRP A 172 16.74 26.25 -10.44
C TRP A 172 16.89 25.43 -11.72
N ARG A 173 17.55 25.97 -12.76
CA ARG A 173 17.81 25.20 -13.98
C ARG A 173 18.62 23.94 -13.69
N ARG A 174 19.71 24.08 -12.92
CA ARG A 174 20.56 22.95 -12.52
C ARG A 174 19.79 21.92 -11.69
N LEU A 175 19.02 22.36 -10.70
CA LEU A 175 18.21 21.47 -9.85
C LEU A 175 17.16 20.69 -10.65
N LEU A 176 16.60 21.31 -11.70
CA LEU A 176 15.58 20.68 -12.54
C LEU A 176 16.18 19.87 -13.69
N GLY A 177 17.47 20.04 -14.03
CA GLY A 177 18.08 19.44 -15.22
C GLY A 177 17.74 20.15 -16.52
N ALA A 178 17.38 21.43 -16.44
CA ALA A 178 17.00 22.25 -17.59
C ALA A 178 18.25 22.90 -18.22
N ASP A 179 19.19 22.05 -18.66
CA ASP A 179 20.53 22.47 -19.10
C ASP A 179 20.61 22.86 -20.58
N ALA A 180 19.56 22.59 -21.36
CA ALA A 180 19.52 23.02 -22.76
C ALA A 180 19.65 24.55 -22.86
N SER A 181 20.45 25.03 -23.81
CA SER A 181 20.74 26.46 -24.01
C SER A 181 19.49 27.30 -24.27
N MET A 182 18.44 26.72 -24.87
CA MET A 182 17.15 27.41 -25.02
C MET A 182 16.58 27.92 -23.69
N TYR A 183 16.90 27.28 -22.57
CA TYR A 183 16.47 27.69 -21.23
C TYR A 183 17.32 28.80 -20.62
N ASP A 184 18.40 29.23 -21.28
CA ASP A 184 19.13 30.48 -20.94
C ASP A 184 18.19 31.69 -21.04
N GLU A 185 17.28 31.63 -22.01
CA GLU A 185 16.19 32.58 -22.12
C GLU A 185 15.08 32.26 -21.12
N PHE A 186 14.93 33.13 -20.12
CA PHE A 186 13.93 32.97 -19.06
C PHE A 186 12.50 32.76 -19.60
N LYS A 187 12.17 33.33 -20.77
CA LYS A 187 10.87 33.11 -21.41
C LYS A 187 10.59 31.62 -21.66
N HIS A 188 11.55 30.91 -22.25
CA HIS A 188 11.45 29.49 -22.53
C HIS A 188 11.53 28.64 -21.26
N PHE A 189 12.42 28.98 -20.34
CA PHE A 189 12.47 28.31 -19.03
C PHE A 189 11.13 28.44 -18.27
N SER A 190 10.53 29.64 -18.27
CA SER A 190 9.24 29.89 -17.63
C SER A 190 8.11 29.12 -18.31
N SER A 191 7.99 29.14 -19.64
CA SER A 191 6.88 28.51 -20.35
C SER A 191 6.97 27.00 -20.40
N GLU A 192 8.15 26.46 -20.70
CA GLU A 192 8.36 25.03 -20.98
C GLU A 192 8.69 24.22 -19.73
N VAL A 193 9.30 24.85 -18.73
CA VAL A 193 9.74 24.16 -17.51
C VAL A 193 8.83 24.55 -16.35
N ILE A 194 8.89 25.80 -15.88
CA ILE A 194 8.25 26.21 -14.64
C ILE A 194 6.73 26.08 -14.69
N LYS A 195 6.08 26.70 -15.68
CA LYS A 195 4.60 26.71 -15.76
C LYS A 195 4.02 25.32 -15.98
N LYS A 196 4.65 24.49 -16.81
CA LYS A 196 4.23 23.10 -17.05
C LYS A 196 4.41 22.25 -15.79
N ALA A 197 5.57 22.36 -15.13
CA ALA A 197 5.86 21.65 -13.89
C ALA A 197 4.86 22.01 -12.78
N VAL A 198 4.65 23.31 -12.54
CA VAL A 198 3.69 23.81 -11.54
C VAL A 198 2.28 23.30 -11.82
N LYS A 199 1.82 23.36 -13.08
CA LYS A 199 0.49 22.87 -13.46
C LYS A 199 0.33 21.39 -13.13
N GLU A 200 1.32 20.57 -13.46
CA GLU A 200 1.28 19.13 -13.19
C GLU A 200 1.30 18.82 -11.69
N ILE A 201 2.19 19.47 -10.92
CA ILE A 201 2.28 19.32 -9.45
C ILE A 201 0.92 19.59 -8.80
N ASN A 202 0.29 20.70 -9.16
CA ASN A 202 -0.99 21.12 -8.57
C ASN A 202 -2.14 20.18 -8.96
N GLN A 203 -1.98 19.40 -10.04
CA GLN A 203 -2.98 18.45 -10.51
C GLN A 203 -2.85 17.07 -9.83
N VAL A 204 -1.62 16.60 -9.59
CA VAL A 204 -1.36 15.19 -9.23
C VAL A 204 -0.81 14.98 -7.82
N SER A 205 -0.38 16.03 -7.13
CA SER A 205 0.33 15.89 -5.85
C SER A 205 -0.43 16.40 -4.63
N ASN A 206 0.08 16.03 -3.46
CA ASN A 206 -0.39 16.45 -2.14
C ASN A 206 0.07 17.86 -1.73
N ILE A 207 0.71 18.61 -2.64
CA ILE A 207 1.07 20.01 -2.42
C ILE A 207 0.54 20.89 -3.58
N ILE A 208 0.30 22.16 -3.28
CA ILE A 208 0.08 23.22 -4.26
C ILE A 208 1.32 24.10 -4.27
N VAL A 209 1.83 24.37 -5.46
CA VAL A 209 3.00 25.19 -5.69
C VAL A 209 2.62 26.42 -6.51
N THR A 210 3.08 27.59 -6.07
CA THR A 210 2.88 28.86 -6.78
C THR A 210 4.22 29.56 -6.98
N PRO A 211 4.66 29.85 -8.22
CA PRO A 211 5.90 30.54 -8.48
C PRO A 211 5.76 32.05 -8.27
N GLU A 212 6.74 32.66 -7.64
CA GLU A 212 6.95 34.09 -7.62
C GLU A 212 8.32 34.46 -8.18
N TYR A 213 8.40 35.64 -8.79
CA TYR A 213 9.58 36.08 -9.54
C TYR A 213 10.12 37.39 -8.99
N LYS A 214 11.41 37.42 -8.68
CA LYS A 214 12.13 38.64 -8.32
C LYS A 214 12.90 39.14 -9.54
N ARG A 215 12.75 40.43 -9.81
CA ARG A 215 13.35 41.10 -10.97
C ARG A 215 14.44 42.07 -10.54
N GLU A 216 15.49 42.12 -11.35
CA GLU A 216 16.48 43.19 -11.35
C GLU A 216 16.38 43.89 -12.70
N ALA A 217 16.05 45.18 -12.67
CA ALA A 217 15.61 45.93 -13.85
C ALA A 217 14.51 45.16 -14.62
N ARG A 218 14.81 44.69 -15.83
CA ARG A 218 13.86 43.96 -16.69
C ARG A 218 14.00 42.44 -16.63
N ARG A 219 15.03 41.90 -15.97
CA ARG A 219 15.35 40.48 -15.95
C ARG A 219 14.86 39.81 -14.67
N VAL A 220 14.25 38.63 -14.78
CA VAL A 220 13.98 37.77 -13.62
C VAL A 220 15.28 37.10 -13.20
N VAL A 221 15.71 37.31 -11.97
CA VAL A 221 16.99 36.81 -11.44
C VAL A 221 16.82 35.68 -10.43
N GLN A 222 15.71 35.69 -9.69
CA GLN A 222 15.42 34.70 -8.68
C GLN A 222 13.95 34.27 -8.76
N ILE A 223 13.71 33.02 -8.39
CA ILE A 223 12.39 32.41 -8.27
C ILE A 223 12.27 31.88 -6.85
N ARG A 224 11.12 32.13 -6.22
CA ARG A 224 10.70 31.38 -5.04
C ARG A 224 9.42 30.64 -5.37
N PHE A 225 9.23 29.49 -4.75
CA PHE A 225 7.97 28.76 -4.81
C PHE A 225 7.31 28.86 -3.44
N LEU A 226 6.05 29.29 -3.42
CA LEU A 226 5.17 29.13 -2.28
C LEU A 226 4.63 27.70 -2.32
N VAL A 227 4.59 27.04 -1.16
CA VAL A 227 4.23 25.64 -1.03
C VAL A 227 3.12 25.52 0.01
N GLU A 228 1.98 24.99 -0.40
CA GLU A 228 0.83 24.76 0.45
C GLU A 228 0.44 23.28 0.40
N GLU A 229 -0.26 22.81 1.42
CA GLU A 229 -0.84 21.47 1.40
C GLU A 229 -2.04 21.43 0.44
N ASN A 230 -2.14 20.37 -0.38
CA ASN A 230 -3.33 20.10 -1.17
C ASN A 230 -4.27 19.21 -0.34
N PRO A 231 -5.38 19.74 0.22
CA PRO A 231 -6.19 19.00 1.19
C PRO A 231 -6.87 17.78 0.57
N GLN A 232 -7.37 17.91 -0.66
CA GLN A 232 -8.09 16.82 -1.34
C GLN A 232 -7.18 15.63 -1.63
N ARG A 233 -5.94 15.88 -2.05
CA ARG A 233 -4.97 14.82 -2.35
C ARG A 233 -4.32 14.24 -1.10
N SER A 234 -4.07 15.07 -0.08
CA SER A 234 -3.51 14.59 1.19
C SER A 234 -4.46 13.65 1.94
N MET A 235 -5.78 13.84 1.83
CA MET A 235 -6.75 12.88 2.40
C MET A 235 -6.76 11.53 1.66
N LEU A 236 -6.72 11.55 0.32
CA LEU A 236 -6.67 10.33 -0.48
C LEU A 236 -5.43 9.48 -0.19
N ASP A 237 -4.27 10.12 -0.04
CA ASP A 237 -3.02 9.43 0.30
C ASP A 237 -3.11 8.74 1.68
N ASN A 238 -3.72 9.40 2.67
CA ASN A 238 -3.92 8.84 4.01
C ASN A 238 -4.91 7.66 4.01
N GLU A 239 -6.02 7.76 3.28
CA GLU A 239 -7.01 6.68 3.16
C GLU A 239 -6.43 5.44 2.48
N GLU A 240 -5.61 5.61 1.44
CA GLU A 240 -4.92 4.50 0.77
C GLU A 240 -3.93 3.78 1.72
N ASP A 241 -3.16 4.53 2.50
CA ASP A 241 -2.20 3.98 3.46
C ASP A 241 -2.87 3.27 4.63
N GLU A 242 -3.98 3.79 5.16
CA GLU A 242 -4.80 3.11 6.17
C GLU A 242 -5.40 1.82 5.62
N GLY A 243 -5.91 1.83 4.39
CA GLY A 243 -6.44 0.64 3.73
C GLY A 243 -5.38 -0.46 3.56
N GLN A 244 -4.16 -0.10 3.17
CA GLN A 244 -3.06 -1.07 3.05
C GLN A 244 -2.60 -1.61 4.40
N LYS A 245 -2.51 -0.78 5.44
CA LYS A 245 -2.21 -1.20 6.81
C LYS A 245 -3.28 -2.15 7.35
N ALA A 246 -4.56 -1.85 7.11
CA ALA A 246 -5.68 -2.71 7.50
C ALA A 246 -5.59 -4.09 6.83
N ILE A 247 -5.27 -4.15 5.54
CA ILE A 247 -5.13 -5.44 4.85
C ILE A 247 -3.92 -6.22 5.37
N ARG A 248 -2.77 -5.58 5.58
CA ARG A 248 -1.58 -6.24 6.17
C ARG A 248 -1.84 -6.77 7.58
N ASN A 249 -2.73 -6.13 8.34
CA ASN A 249 -3.13 -6.58 9.68
C ASN A 249 -4.23 -7.65 9.67
N SER A 250 -4.88 -7.89 8.52
CA SER A 250 -5.98 -8.84 8.39
C SER A 250 -5.55 -10.30 8.62
N ASP A 251 -6.49 -11.11 9.10
CA ASP A 251 -6.27 -12.54 9.30
C ASP A 251 -5.96 -13.27 7.99
N ALA A 252 -6.62 -12.88 6.89
CA ALA A 252 -6.36 -13.44 5.56
C ALA A 252 -4.90 -13.25 5.14
N PHE A 253 -4.35 -12.05 5.33
CA PHE A 253 -2.97 -11.75 4.95
C PHE A 253 -1.96 -12.57 5.75
N LYS A 254 -2.12 -12.63 7.08
CA LYS A 254 -1.24 -13.40 7.98
C LYS A 254 -1.24 -14.89 7.64
N ARG A 255 -2.40 -15.45 7.30
CA ARG A 255 -2.53 -16.87 6.93
C ARG A 255 -1.91 -17.17 5.56
N LEU A 256 -2.20 -16.35 4.55
CA LEU A 256 -1.65 -16.51 3.20
C LEU A 256 -0.12 -16.42 3.19
N THR A 257 0.45 -15.43 3.88
CA THR A 257 1.92 -15.27 3.98
C THR A 257 2.58 -16.44 4.70
N LYS A 258 1.96 -16.96 5.77
CA LYS A 258 2.43 -18.17 6.47
C LYS A 258 2.42 -19.42 5.58
N LEU A 259 1.49 -19.51 4.61
CA LEU A 259 1.46 -20.57 3.62
C LEU A 259 2.52 -20.41 2.51
N GLY A 260 3.31 -19.34 2.52
CA GLY A 260 4.29 -19.04 1.49
C GLY A 260 3.71 -18.34 0.26
N VAL A 261 2.49 -17.79 0.35
CA VAL A 261 1.96 -16.86 -0.65
C VAL A 261 2.66 -15.52 -0.43
N GLY A 262 3.42 -15.05 -1.42
CA GLY A 262 4.14 -13.78 -1.29
C GLY A 262 3.19 -12.63 -0.97
N ASP A 263 3.60 -11.71 -0.10
CA ASP A 263 2.82 -10.56 0.40
C ASP A 263 2.03 -9.85 -0.69
N ARG A 264 2.67 -9.66 -1.85
CA ARG A 264 2.08 -8.94 -2.98
C ARG A 264 0.88 -9.65 -3.59
N LEU A 265 0.93 -10.97 -3.63
CA LEU A 265 -0.14 -11.79 -4.14
C LEU A 265 -1.26 -11.89 -3.10
N ALA A 266 -0.91 -12.05 -1.82
CA ALA A 266 -1.86 -12.11 -0.72
C ALA A 266 -2.73 -10.84 -0.63
N ILE A 267 -2.13 -9.66 -0.74
CA ILE A 267 -2.90 -8.41 -0.64
C ILE A 267 -3.73 -8.17 -1.90
N SER A 268 -3.21 -8.51 -3.09
CA SER A 268 -4.00 -8.44 -4.34
C SER A 268 -5.26 -9.31 -4.26
N TRP A 269 -5.16 -10.51 -3.70
CA TRP A 269 -6.31 -11.39 -3.49
C TRP A 269 -7.32 -10.79 -2.51
N ILE A 270 -6.84 -10.20 -1.41
CA ILE A 270 -7.71 -9.59 -0.40
C ILE A 270 -8.43 -8.35 -0.95
N GLN A 271 -7.77 -7.56 -1.81
CA GLN A 271 -8.36 -6.38 -2.43
C GLN A 271 -9.38 -6.71 -3.53
N GLN A 272 -9.21 -7.85 -4.21
CA GLN A 272 -10.11 -8.29 -5.28
C GLN A 272 -11.30 -9.07 -4.73
N GLU A 273 -11.02 -10.08 -3.90
CA GLU A 273 -12.01 -11.01 -3.34
C GLU A 273 -11.63 -11.37 -1.88
N PRO A 274 -11.90 -10.48 -0.89
CA PRO A 274 -11.43 -10.64 0.49
C PRO A 274 -11.88 -11.96 1.13
N ASP A 275 -13.15 -12.33 0.92
CA ASP A 275 -13.71 -13.56 1.48
C ASP A 275 -13.07 -14.80 0.86
N ARG A 276 -12.83 -14.79 -0.45
CA ARG A 276 -12.18 -15.89 -1.16
C ARG A 276 -10.73 -16.05 -0.77
N ALA A 277 -10.03 -14.93 -0.54
CA ALA A 277 -8.64 -14.93 -0.09
C ALA A 277 -8.52 -15.61 1.28
N LEU A 278 -9.44 -15.29 2.20
CA LEU A 278 -9.53 -15.91 3.51
C LEU A 278 -9.91 -17.40 3.41
N GLN A 279 -10.93 -17.75 2.63
CA GLN A 279 -11.36 -19.14 2.42
C GLN A 279 -10.24 -20.00 1.81
N THR A 280 -9.51 -19.46 0.83
CA THR A 280 -8.35 -20.13 0.24
C THR A 280 -7.28 -20.39 1.31
N ALA A 281 -6.98 -19.41 2.14
CA ALA A 281 -6.01 -19.58 3.22
C ALA A 281 -6.43 -20.70 4.19
N ILE A 282 -7.68 -20.68 4.66
CA ILE A 282 -8.23 -21.69 5.58
C ILE A 282 -8.19 -23.09 4.96
N TYR A 283 -8.64 -23.22 3.72
CA TYR A 283 -8.68 -24.51 3.01
C TYR A 283 -7.28 -25.10 2.81
N VAL A 284 -6.32 -24.28 2.42
CA VAL A 284 -4.94 -24.72 2.18
C VAL A 284 -4.23 -25.03 3.51
N GLU A 285 -4.49 -24.28 4.59
CA GLU A 285 -4.01 -24.60 5.94
C GLU A 285 -4.47 -25.98 6.41
N ASP A 286 -5.75 -26.32 6.23
CA ASP A 286 -6.30 -27.62 6.62
C ASP A 286 -5.66 -28.77 5.80
N ARG A 287 -5.52 -28.61 4.48
CA ARG A 287 -4.84 -29.60 3.63
C ARG A 287 -3.34 -29.73 3.94
N ALA A 288 -2.68 -28.63 4.27
CA ALA A 288 -1.27 -28.64 4.68
C ALA A 288 -1.09 -29.43 6.00
N LYS A 289 -1.96 -29.20 6.98
CA LYS A 289 -1.97 -29.96 8.26
C LYS A 289 -2.19 -31.45 8.03
N ARG A 290 -3.06 -31.83 7.10
CA ARG A 290 -3.33 -33.22 6.74
C ARG A 290 -2.25 -33.85 5.84
N LYS A 291 -1.16 -33.13 5.53
CA LYS A 291 -0.09 -33.56 4.60
C LYS A 291 -0.60 -33.93 3.20
N GLN A 292 -1.68 -33.30 2.75
CA GLN A 292 -2.35 -33.58 1.47
C GLN A 292 -1.87 -32.69 0.31
N ILE A 293 -0.83 -31.88 0.53
CA ILE A 293 -0.26 -31.01 -0.49
C ILE A 293 1.01 -31.65 -1.02
N ARG A 294 1.01 -31.98 -2.32
CA ARG A 294 2.22 -32.40 -3.05
C ARG A 294 2.93 -31.13 -3.53
N GLY A 295 3.97 -30.69 -2.82
CA GLY A 295 4.78 -29.51 -3.16
C GLY A 295 4.58 -28.30 -2.24
N ASN A 296 4.88 -27.11 -2.74
CA ASN A 296 4.83 -25.87 -1.96
C ASN A 296 3.38 -25.41 -1.71
N ALA A 297 3.02 -25.21 -0.44
CA ALA A 297 1.71 -24.72 -0.01
C ALA A 297 1.30 -23.39 -0.67
N GLY A 298 2.25 -22.49 -0.93
CA GLY A 298 1.98 -21.21 -1.61
C GLY A 298 1.62 -21.38 -3.09
N GLY A 299 2.27 -22.32 -3.77
CA GLY A 299 1.94 -22.68 -5.16
C GLY A 299 0.59 -23.38 -5.28
N TYR A 300 0.23 -24.18 -4.27
CA TYR A 300 -1.10 -24.80 -4.18
C TYR A 300 -2.19 -23.76 -3.87
N ALA A 301 -1.95 -22.82 -2.94
CA ALA A 301 -2.87 -21.73 -2.68
C ALA A 301 -3.15 -20.90 -3.94
N ARG A 302 -2.12 -20.67 -4.78
CA ARG A 302 -2.28 -19.95 -6.05
C ARG A 302 -3.20 -20.66 -7.02
N THR A 303 -3.07 -21.97 -7.14
CA THR A 303 -3.96 -22.76 -8.01
C THR A 303 -5.39 -22.80 -7.47
N VAL A 304 -5.58 -22.87 -6.15
CA VAL A 304 -6.92 -22.82 -5.52
C VAL A 304 -7.59 -21.46 -5.74
N PHE A 305 -6.85 -20.36 -5.55
CA PHE A 305 -7.38 -19.02 -5.75
C PHE A 305 -7.67 -18.71 -7.23
N GLU A 306 -6.72 -18.99 -8.13
CA GLU A 306 -6.80 -18.59 -9.55
C GLU A 306 -7.62 -19.55 -10.41
N LYS A 307 -7.62 -20.87 -10.11
CA LYS A 307 -8.25 -21.91 -10.96
C LYS A 307 -9.41 -22.65 -10.29
N GLY A 308 -9.70 -22.40 -9.01
CA GLY A 308 -10.75 -23.10 -8.30
C GLY A 308 -12.16 -22.70 -8.79
N ALA A 309 -12.93 -23.67 -9.29
CA ALA A 309 -14.38 -23.67 -9.08
C ALA A 309 -14.68 -23.63 -7.57
N ARG A 310 -15.85 -23.11 -7.16
CA ARG A 310 -16.33 -22.92 -5.76
C ARG A 310 -15.56 -23.80 -4.76
N ILE A 311 -14.80 -23.17 -3.87
CA ILE A 311 -14.05 -23.86 -2.81
C ILE A 311 -15.06 -24.48 -1.84
N GLU A 312 -15.51 -25.69 -2.14
CA GLU A 312 -16.27 -26.51 -1.21
C GLU A 312 -15.32 -27.09 -0.17
N LEU A 313 -15.42 -26.58 1.06
CA LEU A 313 -14.82 -27.22 2.23
C LEU A 313 -15.46 -28.61 2.39
N ALA A 314 -14.70 -29.68 2.15
CA ALA A 314 -15.25 -31.04 2.21
C ALA A 314 -15.74 -31.38 3.64
N PRO A 315 -16.95 -31.96 3.77
CA PRO A 315 -17.59 -32.31 5.04
C PRO A 315 -17.06 -33.62 5.65
N LYS A 316 -17.43 -33.86 6.91
CA LYS A 316 -17.22 -35.09 7.70
C LYS A 316 -17.71 -36.34 6.91
N ILE A 317 -16.88 -37.38 6.77
CA ILE A 317 -17.15 -38.68 6.10
C ILE A 317 -17.94 -39.64 7.05
N PRO A 318 -18.69 -40.68 6.62
CA PRO A 318 -19.26 -41.07 5.30
C PRO A 318 -20.79 -41.38 5.32
N GLU A 319 -21.45 -41.46 4.15
CA GLU A 319 -22.13 -42.70 3.68
C GLU A 319 -22.65 -42.57 2.23
N ILE A 320 -22.73 -43.72 1.56
CA ILE A 320 -22.88 -43.92 0.11
C ILE A 320 -24.37 -43.84 -0.32
N THR A 321 -24.60 -43.25 -1.50
CA THR A 321 -25.83 -42.99 -2.31
C THR A 321 -26.82 -44.17 -2.46
N PRO A 322 -28.15 -43.97 -2.72
CA PRO A 322 -28.64 -43.18 -3.87
C PRO A 322 -29.98 -42.40 -3.80
N ASP A 323 -30.09 -41.52 -4.81
CA ASP A 323 -31.25 -40.89 -5.48
C ASP A 323 -31.82 -39.54 -4.99
N SER A 324 -32.00 -38.62 -5.94
CA SER A 324 -31.90 -37.16 -5.77
C SER A 324 -33.12 -36.38 -6.27
N SER A 325 -34.30 -36.64 -5.70
CA SER A 325 -35.54 -35.93 -6.11
C SER A 325 -36.42 -35.40 -4.96
N VAL A 326 -36.01 -35.56 -3.69
CA VAL A 326 -36.89 -35.27 -2.53
C VAL A 326 -36.45 -34.05 -1.69
N LYS A 327 -35.26 -33.46 -1.92
CA LYS A 327 -34.65 -32.49 -0.98
C LYS A 327 -35.15 -31.04 -1.05
N ASP A 328 -35.86 -30.63 -2.10
CA ASP A 328 -36.32 -29.23 -2.23
C ASP A 328 -37.52 -28.89 -1.32
N GLU A 329 -38.28 -29.88 -0.84
CA GLU A 329 -39.43 -29.66 0.06
C GLU A 329 -39.03 -29.53 1.55
N GLU A 330 -37.95 -30.18 1.99
CA GLU A 330 -37.52 -30.15 3.41
C GLU A 330 -36.86 -28.83 3.83
N GLN A 331 -36.15 -28.17 2.91
CA GLN A 331 -35.38 -26.96 3.22
C GLN A 331 -36.30 -25.74 3.41
N ALA A 332 -37.41 -25.67 2.67
CA ALA A 332 -38.46 -24.68 2.89
C ALA A 332 -39.18 -24.88 4.24
N SER A 333 -39.31 -26.12 4.71
CA SER A 333 -39.93 -26.46 6.01
C SER A 333 -39.06 -26.05 7.21
N ALA A 334 -37.74 -26.08 7.09
CA ALA A 334 -36.81 -25.72 8.16
C ALA A 334 -36.75 -24.21 8.41
N ASP A 335 -36.76 -23.39 7.34
CA ASP A 335 -36.75 -21.93 7.44
C ASP A 335 -38.09 -21.37 8.00
N GLU A 336 -39.21 -22.01 7.65
CA GLU A 336 -40.53 -21.71 8.20
C GLU A 336 -40.58 -21.97 9.73
N ARG A 337 -39.97 -23.07 10.21
CA ARG A 337 -39.90 -23.39 11.65
C ARG A 337 -39.01 -22.41 12.42
N ALA A 338 -37.91 -21.97 11.83
CA ALA A 338 -37.01 -20.99 12.44
C ALA A 338 -37.69 -19.61 12.59
N ARG A 339 -38.47 -19.19 11.59
CA ARG A 339 -39.26 -17.95 11.64
C ARG A 339 -40.34 -18.00 12.72
N ARG A 340 -41.16 -19.06 12.76
CA ARG A 340 -42.21 -19.25 13.79
C ARG A 340 -41.65 -19.25 15.22
N THR A 341 -40.48 -19.86 15.42
CA THR A 341 -39.82 -19.87 16.74
C THR A 341 -39.37 -18.47 17.17
N SER A 342 -38.86 -17.67 16.23
CA SER A 342 -38.46 -16.29 16.48
C SER A 342 -39.66 -15.39 16.81
N ASP A 343 -40.78 -15.59 16.13
CA ASP A 343 -42.00 -14.79 16.35
C ASP A 343 -42.67 -15.14 17.69
N LYS A 344 -42.71 -16.44 18.07
CA LYS A 344 -43.15 -16.88 19.40
C LYS A 344 -42.32 -16.25 20.53
N ILE A 345 -40.99 -16.14 20.37
CA ILE A 345 -40.10 -15.52 21.36
C ILE A 345 -40.39 -14.03 21.53
N LYS A 346 -40.66 -13.32 20.43
CA LYS A 346 -40.99 -11.88 20.46
C LYS A 346 -42.34 -11.62 21.13
N ALA A 347 -43.31 -12.52 20.96
CA ALA A 347 -44.66 -12.40 21.49
C ALA A 347 -44.79 -12.71 23.00
N LEU A 348 -43.73 -13.21 23.66
CA LEU A 348 -43.78 -13.53 25.10
C LEU A 348 -44.07 -12.29 25.95
N SER A 349 -45.04 -12.43 26.86
CA SER A 349 -45.36 -11.44 27.88
C SER A 349 -44.23 -11.30 28.91
N LEU A 350 -44.24 -10.20 29.67
CA LEU A 350 -43.23 -9.96 30.70
C LEU A 350 -43.24 -11.06 31.78
N SER A 351 -44.42 -11.54 32.16
CA SER A 351 -44.58 -12.63 33.13
C SER A 351 -43.95 -13.95 32.64
N GLU A 352 -44.09 -14.26 31.35
CA GLU A 352 -43.51 -15.46 30.74
C GLU A 352 -41.99 -15.34 30.60
N LYS A 353 -41.49 -14.15 30.23
CA LYS A 353 -40.06 -13.86 30.18
C LYS A 353 -39.40 -14.01 31.55
N GLN A 354 -40.08 -13.62 32.62
CA GLN A 354 -39.62 -13.81 34.00
C GLN A 354 -39.58 -15.29 34.39
N ARG A 355 -40.63 -16.05 34.04
CA ARG A 355 -40.67 -17.50 34.30
C ARG A 355 -39.54 -18.24 33.58
N PHE A 356 -39.32 -17.97 32.30
CA PHE A 356 -38.26 -18.63 31.52
C PHE A 356 -36.86 -18.22 31.97
N ALA A 357 -36.66 -16.98 32.39
CA ALA A 357 -35.38 -16.55 32.97
C ALA A 357 -35.09 -17.25 34.31
N ALA A 358 -36.11 -17.42 35.16
CA ALA A 358 -35.99 -18.18 36.41
C ALA A 358 -35.64 -19.66 36.16
N GLU A 359 -36.28 -20.29 35.17
CA GLU A 359 -35.98 -21.67 34.79
C GLU A 359 -34.56 -21.82 34.22
N TYR A 360 -34.12 -20.87 33.39
CA TYR A 360 -32.75 -20.84 32.86
C TYR A 360 -31.70 -20.75 33.97
N MET A 361 -31.91 -19.88 34.95
CA MET A 361 -31.00 -19.72 36.09
C MET A 361 -31.02 -20.96 37.01
N ALA A 362 -32.18 -21.59 37.20
CA ALA A 362 -32.29 -22.84 37.97
C ALA A 362 -31.54 -24.02 37.32
N GLN A 363 -31.41 -24.02 35.98
CA GLN A 363 -30.64 -25.02 35.22
C GLN A 363 -29.14 -24.67 35.11
N GLY A 364 -28.65 -23.72 35.92
CA GLY A 364 -27.23 -23.34 35.98
C GLY A 364 -26.83 -22.22 35.02
N GLY A 365 -27.79 -21.53 34.40
CA GLY A 365 -27.56 -20.35 33.58
C GLY A 365 -27.07 -19.16 34.40
N LYS A 366 -26.11 -18.39 33.85
CA LYS A 366 -25.59 -17.18 34.50
C LYS A 366 -26.63 -16.06 34.42
N GLY A 367 -27.01 -15.49 35.56
CA GLY A 367 -28.03 -14.44 35.64
C GLY A 367 -27.70 -13.26 36.54
N ASN A 368 -26.40 -13.00 36.74
CA ASN A 368 -25.92 -11.93 37.61
C ASN A 368 -26.38 -10.54 37.17
N THR A 369 -26.79 -10.40 35.91
CA THR A 369 -27.25 -9.13 35.34
C THR A 369 -28.71 -9.16 34.89
N TYR A 370 -29.50 -10.10 35.39
CA TYR A 370 -30.92 -10.20 35.08
C TYR A 370 -31.71 -8.99 35.60
N GLN A 371 -32.59 -8.44 34.75
CA GLN A 371 -33.44 -7.29 35.05
C GLN A 371 -34.90 -7.72 35.02
N PRO A 372 -35.53 -7.95 36.20
CA PRO A 372 -36.91 -8.45 36.28
C PRO A 372 -37.93 -7.51 35.64
N GLU A 373 -37.74 -6.20 35.80
CA GLU A 373 -38.63 -5.12 35.30
C GLU A 373 -38.87 -5.19 33.79
N ILE A 374 -37.87 -5.67 33.03
CA ILE A 374 -37.90 -5.71 31.56
C ILE A 374 -37.69 -7.12 30.99
N GLY A 375 -37.53 -8.13 31.85
CA GLY A 375 -37.46 -9.53 31.47
C GLY A 375 -36.22 -9.92 30.65
N THR A 376 -35.09 -9.24 30.82
CA THR A 376 -33.86 -9.48 30.04
C THR A 376 -32.58 -9.28 30.85
N PHE A 377 -31.43 -9.64 30.28
CA PHE A 377 -30.11 -9.56 30.91
C PHE A 377 -29.36 -8.34 30.41
N LYS A 378 -28.73 -7.56 31.30
CA LYS A 378 -27.94 -6.38 30.93
C LYS A 378 -26.68 -6.78 30.16
N ASN A 379 -26.02 -7.86 30.57
CA ASN A 379 -24.83 -8.37 29.89
C ASN A 379 -25.17 -9.07 28.58
N ALA A 380 -24.47 -8.71 27.50
CA ALA A 380 -24.70 -9.26 26.16
C ALA A 380 -24.39 -10.77 26.04
N LEU A 381 -23.40 -11.28 26.77
CA LEU A 381 -23.06 -12.71 26.79
C LEU A 381 -24.13 -13.53 27.51
N GLU A 382 -24.63 -13.05 28.66
CA GLU A 382 -25.75 -13.68 29.38
C GLU A 382 -27.02 -13.66 28.53
N ARG A 383 -27.30 -12.53 27.87
CA ARG A 383 -28.47 -12.40 26.97
C ARG A 383 -28.39 -13.35 25.77
N THR A 384 -27.20 -13.52 25.19
CA THR A 384 -26.99 -14.41 24.03
C THR A 384 -27.14 -15.87 24.45
N ALA A 385 -26.57 -16.26 25.59
CA ALA A 385 -26.68 -17.61 26.13
C ALA A 385 -28.13 -17.95 26.51
N TYR A 386 -28.84 -17.03 27.16
CA TYR A 386 -30.27 -17.18 27.48
C TYR A 386 -31.14 -17.28 26.21
N THR A 387 -30.90 -16.42 25.21
CA THR A 387 -31.68 -16.44 23.96
C THR A 387 -31.47 -17.74 23.18
N SER A 388 -30.26 -18.30 23.21
CA SER A 388 -29.97 -19.61 22.62
C SER A 388 -30.73 -20.73 23.32
N TRP A 389 -30.75 -20.73 24.66
CA TRP A 389 -31.49 -21.71 25.46
C TRP A 389 -33.01 -21.59 25.26
N LEU A 390 -33.53 -20.36 25.25
CA LEU A 390 -34.95 -20.07 25.10
C LEU A 390 -35.49 -20.52 23.72
N ARG A 391 -34.68 -20.40 22.67
CA ARG A 391 -35.00 -20.92 21.33
C ARG A 391 -35.17 -22.42 21.33
N THR A 392 -34.30 -23.16 22.02
CA THR A 392 -34.40 -24.62 22.13
C THR A 392 -35.65 -25.04 22.92
N LYS A 393 -36.02 -24.28 23.96
CA LYS A 393 -37.21 -24.56 24.77
C LYS A 393 -38.53 -24.28 24.04
N ILE A 394 -38.60 -23.19 23.28
CA ILE A 394 -39.82 -22.82 22.52
C ILE A 394 -39.97 -23.63 21.24
N ALA A 395 -38.87 -24.10 20.65
CA ALA A 395 -38.93 -25.05 19.53
C ALA A 395 -39.43 -26.45 19.94
N ALA A 396 -39.39 -26.78 21.24
CA ALA A 396 -39.88 -28.03 21.81
C ALA A 396 -41.33 -27.95 22.32
N GLN A 397 -42.00 -26.79 22.20
CA GLN A 397 -43.40 -26.50 22.56
C GLN A 397 -44.25 -26.19 21.33
#